data_AF-A0A7J6X4I5-F1
#
_entry.id   AF-A0A7J6X4I5-F1
#
_cell.length_a   1.000
_cell.length_b   1.000
_cell.length_c   1.000
_cell.angle_alpha   90.00
_cell.angle_beta   90.00
_cell.angle_gamma   90.00
#
_symmetry.space_group_name_H-M   'P 1'
#
loop_
_entity.id
_entity.type
_entity.pdbx_description
1 polymer ?
#
loop_
_entity_poly.entity_id
_entity_poly.type
_entity_poly.pdbx_seq_one_letter_code
_entity_poly.pdbx_strand_id
1 'polypeptide(L)' 'MPAVRLNMDEGCRSLELSSEYSLKHLKIVDIESFEGTQKELDLVRFLLENADAIEKLNIVYTSQEMVDFLSQ' A
#
# COMPACT_ATOMS: atom_id res chain seq x y z
N MET A 1 15.54 11.07 4.18
CA MET A 1 14.07 11.07 4.07
C MET A 1 13.60 9.65 4.33
N PRO A 2 12.68 9.39 5.28
CA PRO A 2 12.25 8.03 5.57
C PRO A 2 11.17 7.61 4.56
N ALA A 3 11.40 6.49 3.87
CA ALA A 3 10.39 5.81 3.05
C ALA A 3 9.63 4.84 3.98
N VAL A 4 8.30 4.91 3.98
CA VAL A 4 7.46 3.97 4.74
C VAL A 4 7.27 2.73 3.89
N ARG A 5 7.76 1.58 4.36
CA ARG A 5 7.53 0.27 3.74
C ARG A 5 6.46 -0.46 4.56
N LEU A 6 5.35 -0.79 3.94
CA LEU A 6 4.29 -1.58 4.58
C LEU A 6 4.54 -3.06 4.26
N ASN A 7 5.20 -3.77 5.18
CA ASN A 7 5.31 -5.23 5.12
C ASN A 7 4.07 -5.85 5.81
N MET A 8 3.39 -6.76 5.12
CA MET A 8 2.08 -7.31 5.54
C MET A 8 2.16 -8.75 6.08
N ASP A 9 3.37 -9.26 6.37
CA ASP A 9 3.61 -10.66 6.79
C ASP A 9 3.81 -10.87 8.31
N GLU A 10 4.02 -9.82 9.10
CA GLU A 10 4.09 -9.94 10.56
C GLU A 10 3.01 -9.10 11.23
N GLY A 11 1.93 -9.76 11.64
CA GLY A 11 0.97 -9.29 12.62
C GLY A 11 0.57 -7.83 12.47
N CYS A 12 -0.34 -7.53 11.55
CA CYS A 12 -1.09 -6.27 11.55
C CYS A 12 -1.84 -6.12 12.88
N ARG A 13 -1.17 -5.59 13.91
CA ARG A 13 -1.87 -4.85 14.95
C ARG A 13 -2.46 -3.67 14.21
N SER A 14 -3.78 -3.72 14.01
CA SER A 14 -4.56 -2.65 13.44
C SER A 14 -3.96 -1.33 13.90
N LEU A 15 -3.29 -0.60 13.00
CA LEU A 15 -2.99 0.79 13.30
C LEU A 15 -4.37 1.40 13.39
N GLU A 16 -4.86 1.57 14.62
CA GLU A 16 -5.90 2.53 14.91
C GLU A 16 -5.31 3.88 14.52
N LEU A 17 -5.42 4.20 13.22
CA LEU A 17 -5.11 5.49 12.65
C LEU A 17 -6.16 6.43 13.24
N SER A 18 -5.88 6.86 14.47
CA SER A 18 -6.48 8.02 15.08
C SER A 18 -6.49 9.10 14.02
N SER A 19 -7.67 9.69 13.80
CA SER A 19 -7.99 10.73 12.82
C SER A 19 -7.09 11.98 12.87
N GLU A 20 -6.11 11.99 13.77
CA GLU A 20 -5.08 13.01 13.96
C GLU A 20 -3.83 12.81 13.07
N TYR A 21 -3.61 11.62 12.52
CA TYR A 21 -2.52 11.39 11.55
C TYR A 21 -2.98 11.70 10.13
N SER A 22 -3.09 12.99 9.83
CA SER A 22 -3.38 13.43 8.48
C SER A 22 -2.25 13.02 7.54
N LEU A 23 -2.54 12.26 6.48
CA LEU A 23 -1.58 11.84 5.45
C LEU A 23 -1.14 13.01 4.53
N LYS A 24 -1.26 14.26 5.00
CA LYS A 24 -0.99 15.52 4.28
C LYS A 24 0.46 15.68 3.79
N HIS A 25 1.36 14.81 4.22
CA HIS A 25 2.76 14.81 3.79
C HIS A 25 3.15 13.53 3.02
N LEU A 26 2.22 12.61 2.83
CA LEU A 26 2.45 11.37 2.11
C LEU A 26 2.49 11.69 0.61
N LYS A 27 3.70 11.66 0.02
CA LYS A 27 3.93 12.01 -1.38
C LYS A 27 4.07 10.83 -2.31
N ILE A 28 4.69 9.76 -1.82
CA ILE A 28 5.04 8.59 -2.62
C ILE A 28 4.56 7.36 -1.88
N VAL A 29 3.81 6.52 -2.58
CA VAL A 29 3.34 5.22 -2.10
C VAL A 29 3.72 4.17 -3.12
N ASP A 30 4.45 3.15 -2.68
CA ASP A 30 4.79 1.96 -3.45
C ASP A 30 4.12 0.76 -2.78
N ILE A 31 3.21 0.10 -3.50
CA ILE A 31 2.53 -1.13 -3.07
C ILE A 31 3.08 -2.28 -3.92
N GLU A 32 3.81 -3.18 -3.29
CA GLU A 32 4.35 -4.40 -3.91
C GLU A 32 3.42 -5.59 -3.64
N SER A 33 3.51 -6.63 -4.46
CA SER A 33 2.74 -7.87 -4.28
C SER A 33 1.23 -7.67 -4.21
N PHE A 34 0.69 -6.72 -4.99
CA PHE A 34 -0.73 -6.42 -4.98
C PHE A 34 -1.52 -7.56 -5.64
N GLU A 35 -2.46 -8.16 -4.93
CA GLU A 35 -3.25 -9.30 -5.40
C GLU A 35 -4.61 -8.87 -5.99
N GLY A 36 -5.02 -7.62 -5.75
CA GLY A 36 -6.29 -7.08 -6.25
C GLY A 36 -7.51 -7.50 -5.42
N THR A 37 -7.29 -7.91 -4.17
CA THR A 37 -8.37 -8.20 -3.24
C THR A 37 -9.16 -6.93 -2.91
N GLN A 38 -10.43 -7.11 -2.52
CA GLN A 38 -11.29 -5.98 -2.15
C GLN A 38 -10.66 -5.11 -1.04
N LYS A 39 -9.95 -5.74 -0.09
CA LYS A 39 -9.29 -5.04 1.02
C LYS A 39 -8.15 -4.14 0.54
N GLU A 40 -7.35 -4.61 -0.41
CA GLU A 40 -6.26 -3.80 -0.97
C GLU A 40 -6.80 -2.65 -1.82
N LEU A 41 -7.90 -2.87 -2.55
CA LEU A 41 -8.61 -1.80 -3.26
C LEU A 41 -9.18 -0.74 -2.30
N ASP A 42 -9.75 -1.16 -1.17
CA ASP A 42 -10.23 -0.24 -0.13
C ASP A 42 -9.08 0.57 0.49
N LEU A 43 -7.89 -0.03 0.64
CA LEU A 43 -6.69 0.69 1.09
C LEU A 43 -6.25 1.75 0.07
N VAL A 44 -6.19 1.39 -1.22
CA VAL A 44 -5.84 2.33 -2.29
C VAL A 44 -6.84 3.49 -2.33
N ARG A 45 -8.13 3.19 -2.21
CA ARG A 45 -9.18 4.21 -2.12
C ARG A 45 -8.97 5.12 -0.91
N PHE A 46 -8.73 4.56 0.27
CA PHE A 46 -8.49 5.33 1.48
C PHE A 46 -7.28 6.28 1.33
N LEU A 47 -6.18 5.79 0.74
CA LEU A 47 -5.00 6.60 0.47
C LEU A 47 -5.32 7.77 -0.46
N LEU A 48 -6.06 7.52 -1.54
CA LEU A 48 -6.47 8.56 -2.48
C LEU A 48 -7.45 9.58 -1.85
N GLU A 49 -8.32 9.14 -0.93
CA GLU A 49 -9.27 10.02 -0.25
C GLU A 49 -8.64 10.87 0.86
N ASN A 50 -7.56 10.41 1.50
CA ASN A 50 -7.02 11.03 2.72
C ASN A 50 -5.62 11.62 2.58
N ALA A 51 -4.90 11.32 1.50
CA ALA A 51 -3.54 11.81 1.26
C ALA A 51 -3.51 12.81 0.10
N ASP A 52 -3.95 14.04 0.39
CA ASP A 52 -3.98 15.16 -0.57
C ASP A 52 -2.63 15.47 -1.23
N ALA A 53 -1.52 15.04 -0.62
CA ALA A 53 -0.17 15.33 -1.09
C ALA A 53 0.46 14.19 -1.92
N ILE A 54 -0.27 13.13 -2.25
CA ILE A 54 0.28 12.05 -3.09
C ILE A 54 0.63 12.61 -4.47
N GLU A 55 1.92 12.54 -4.79
CA GLU A 55 2.48 12.87 -6.09
C GLU A 55 2.67 11.61 -6.94
N LYS A 56 2.93 10.45 -6.30
CA LYS A 56 3.18 9.18 -6.98
C LYS A 56 2.59 8.01 -6.20
N LEU A 57 1.75 7.22 -6.86
CA LEU A 57 1.26 5.93 -6.39
C LEU A 57 1.68 4.87 -7.42
N ASN A 58 2.48 3.90 -6.98
CA ASN A 58 2.94 2.79 -7.80
C ASN A 58 2.41 1.50 -7.20
N ILE A 59 1.75 0.68 -8.03
CA ILE A 59 1.15 -0.59 -7.62
C ILE A 59 1.72 -1.66 -8.53
N VAL A 60 2.43 -2.61 -7.93
CA VAL A 60 2.99 -3.76 -8.63
C VAL A 60 2.06 -4.93 -8.38
N TYR A 61 1.24 -5.22 -9.38
CA TYR A 61 0.39 -6.41 -9.38
C TYR A 61 1.25 -7.66 -9.44
N THR A 62 1.01 -8.59 -8.53
CA THR A 62 1.65 -9.91 -8.56
C THR A 62 0.56 -10.93 -8.71
N SER A 63 0.36 -11.43 -9.93
CA SER A 63 -0.40 -12.67 -10.10
C SER A 63 0.47 -13.84 -9.65
N GLN A 64 -0.16 -14.83 -9.03
CA GLN A 64 0.46 -16.11 -8.72
C GLN A 64 1.19 -16.69 -9.95
N GLU A 65 0.62 -16.49 -11.15
CA GLU A 65 1.22 -16.89 -12.42
C GLU A 65 2.60 -16.28 -12.67
N MET A 66 2.86 -15.02 -12.26
CA MET A 66 4.18 -14.39 -12.45
C MET A 66 5.25 -14.89 -11.47
N VAL A 67 4.85 -15.33 -10.27
CA VAL A 67 5.79 -15.86 -9.27
C VAL A 67 6.36 -17.21 -9.72
N ASP A 68 5.56 -18.02 -10.41
CA ASP A 68 5.98 -19.30 -10.97
C ASP A 68 7.01 -19.16 -12.11
N PHE A 69 6.97 -18.06 -12.88
CA PHE A 69 7.94 -17.79 -13.95
C PHE A 69 9.29 -17.28 -13.46
N LEU A 70 9.34 -16.62 -12.29
CA LEU A 70 10.59 -16.14 -11.69
C LEU A 70 11.28 -17.22 -10.84
N SER A 71 10.59 -18.32 -10.57
CA SER A 71 11.07 -19.44 -9.77
C SER A 71 11.66 -20.60 -10.61
N GLN A 72 11.78 -20.44 -11.93
CA GLN A 72 12.38 -21.43 -12.85
C GLN A 72 13.81 -21.05 -13.28
#